data_AF-A0A6I2WVA8-F1
#
_entry.id   AF-A0A6I2WVA8-F1
#
_cell.length_a   1.000
_cell.length_b   1.000
_cell.length_c   1.000
_cell.angle_alpha   90.00
_cell.angle_beta   90.00
_cell.angle_gamma   90.00
#
_symmetry.space_group_name_H-M   'P 1'
#
loop_
_entity.id
_entity.type
_entity.pdbx_description
1 polymer ?
#
loop_
_entity_poly.entity_id
_entity_poly.type
_entity_poly.pdbx_seq_one_letter_code
_entity_poly.pdbx_strand_id
1 'polypeptide(L)'
;MGETWINAAADSSAESLLALRPDLAGHLEAFDSHAAASIGPRLRTLLEIRTAQLLRNEGYVASADPELVDQATNWYSHAALSDVERTSIEVCEAFLIDHHSITDDQILRLQHLLGEQGTVALLMNIAMLDGFTKFRRVFAVEGI
;
A
#
# COMPACT_ATOMS: atom_id res chain seq x y z
N MET A 1 27.46 -4.45 -2.88
CA MET A 1 27.34 -5.06 -1.55
C MET A 1 26.88 -3.96 -0.61
N GLY A 2 25.60 -3.94 -0.25
CA GLY A 2 25.08 -2.98 0.72
C GLY A 2 25.35 -3.49 2.12
N GLU A 3 25.97 -2.67 2.96
CA GLU A 3 26.13 -2.96 4.39
C GLU A 3 24.74 -2.93 5.04
N THR A 4 24.25 -4.09 5.50
CA THR A 4 23.03 -4.17 6.29
C THR A 4 23.34 -3.71 7.70
N TRP A 5 22.80 -2.56 8.09
CA TRP A 5 23.00 -1.93 9.40
C TRP A 5 22.49 -2.76 10.59
N ILE A 6 21.76 -3.84 10.33
CA ILE A 6 21.29 -4.81 11.33
C ILE A 6 21.87 -6.17 10.96
N ASN A 7 22.67 -6.75 11.87
CA ASN A 7 23.32 -8.07 11.75
C ASN A 7 22.34 -9.27 11.82
N ALA A 8 21.02 -9.04 11.74
CA ALA A 8 20.00 -10.08 11.74
C ALA A 8 19.86 -10.70 10.33
N ALA A 9 20.98 -11.11 9.75
CA ALA A 9 21.00 -11.85 8.49
C ALA A 9 21.00 -13.35 8.80
N ALA A 10 19.81 -13.94 8.76
CA ALA A 10 19.65 -15.33 8.32
C ALA A 10 18.36 -15.47 7.51
N ASP A 11 17.28 -14.83 7.94
CA ASP A 11 16.02 -14.69 7.19
C ASP A 11 15.64 -13.21 7.17
N SER A 12 16.01 -12.49 6.11
CA SER A 12 15.60 -11.11 5.85
C SER A 12 14.11 -11.05 5.46
N SER A 13 13.24 -11.61 6.29
CA SER A 13 11.79 -11.53 6.17
C SER A 13 11.25 -10.35 6.99
N ALA A 14 10.07 -9.83 6.61
CA ALA A 14 9.41 -8.77 7.37
C ALA A 14 9.09 -9.22 8.81
N GLU A 15 8.75 -10.50 8.98
CA GLU A 15 8.49 -11.12 10.28
C GLU A 15 9.71 -11.13 11.19
N SER A 16 10.89 -11.49 10.66
CA SER A 16 12.14 -11.49 11.42
C SER A 16 12.54 -10.09 11.89
N LEU A 17 12.25 -9.05 11.10
CA LEU A 17 12.47 -7.66 11.50
C LEU A 17 11.49 -7.21 12.59
N LEU A 18 10.21 -7.55 12.45
CA LEU A 18 9.20 -7.25 13.46
C LEU A 18 9.43 -8.03 14.77
N ALA A 19 10.03 -9.22 14.69
CA ALA A 19 10.42 -10.01 15.86
C ALA A 19 11.48 -9.29 16.75
N LEU A 20 12.22 -8.31 16.21
CA LEU A 20 13.11 -7.45 17.02
C LEU A 20 12.33 -6.50 17.92
N ARG A 21 11.03 -6.29 17.67
CA ARG A 21 10.10 -5.43 18.41
C ARG A 21 8.76 -6.14 18.65
N PRO A 22 8.75 -7.22 19.46
CA PRO A 22 7.54 -8.02 19.68
C PRO A 22 6.43 -7.22 20.37
N ASP A 23 6.78 -6.17 21.12
CA ASP A 23 5.84 -5.21 21.70
C ASP A 23 5.04 -4.43 20.65
N LEU A 24 5.62 -4.23 19.46
CA LEU A 24 4.97 -3.51 18.36
C LEU A 24 4.30 -4.45 17.34
N ALA A 25 4.85 -5.65 17.13
CA ALA A 25 4.39 -6.57 16.09
C ALA A 25 2.87 -6.81 16.13
N GLY A 26 2.34 -7.20 17.29
CA GLY A 26 0.89 -7.45 17.43
C GLY A 26 0.01 -6.21 17.26
N HIS A 27 0.51 -5.03 17.66
CA HIS A 27 -0.22 -3.78 17.45
C HIS A 27 -0.26 -3.37 15.98
N LEU A 28 0.85 -3.56 15.26
CA LEU A 28 0.95 -3.26 13.84
C LEU A 28 0.11 -4.21 12.99
N GLU A 29 0.13 -5.51 13.29
CA GLU A 29 -0.71 -6.51 12.63
C GLU A 29 -2.19 -6.24 12.85
N ALA A 30 -2.58 -5.94 14.11
CA ALA A 30 -3.94 -5.56 14.41
C ALA A 30 -4.34 -4.30 13.65
N PHE A 31 -3.48 -3.28 13.63
CA PHE A 31 -3.76 -2.03 12.94
C PHE A 31 -3.92 -2.24 11.42
N ASP A 32 -3.06 -3.04 10.81
CA ASP A 32 -3.14 -3.35 9.37
C ASP A 32 -4.40 -4.14 9.03
N SER A 33 -4.74 -5.12 9.86
CA SER A 33 -5.97 -5.90 9.70
C SER A 33 -7.22 -5.02 9.77
N HIS A 34 -7.28 -4.09 10.73
CA HIS A 34 -8.41 -3.16 10.85
C HIS A 34 -8.47 -2.19 9.66
N ALA A 35 -7.31 -1.67 9.22
CA ALA A 35 -7.24 -0.81 8.06
C ALA A 35 -7.71 -1.56 6.80
N ALA A 36 -7.18 -2.74 6.51
CA ALA A 36 -7.53 -3.53 5.33
C ALA A 36 -9.02 -3.90 5.28
N ALA A 37 -9.62 -4.24 6.43
CA ALA A 37 -11.04 -4.60 6.52
C ALA A 37 -11.99 -3.45 6.14
N SER A 38 -11.53 -2.20 6.21
CA SER A 38 -12.39 -1.01 6.04
C SER A 38 -12.64 -0.58 4.59
N ILE A 39 -11.83 -1.05 3.62
CA ILE A 39 -11.94 -0.65 2.20
C ILE A 39 -12.23 -1.82 1.24
N GLY A 40 -12.30 -3.04 1.78
CA GLY A 40 -12.54 -4.26 1.01
C GLY A 40 -11.28 -4.84 0.36
N PRO A 41 -11.22 -6.17 0.17
CA PRO A 41 -9.99 -6.87 -0.21
C PRO A 41 -9.50 -6.48 -1.60
N ARG A 42 -10.41 -6.35 -2.58
CA ARG A 42 -10.05 -6.02 -3.96
C ARG A 42 -9.40 -4.64 -4.07
N LEU A 43 -10.01 -3.62 -3.46
CA LEU A 43 -9.47 -2.26 -3.47
C LEU A 43 -8.11 -2.21 -2.76
N ARG A 44 -7.99 -2.89 -1.62
CA ARG A 44 -6.71 -3.02 -0.90
C ARG A 44 -5.62 -3.63 -1.79
N THR A 45 -5.91 -4.72 -2.49
CA THR A 45 -4.94 -5.36 -3.40
C THR A 45 -4.50 -4.43 -4.53
N LEU A 46 -5.43 -3.68 -5.15
CA LEU A 46 -5.07 -2.73 -6.20
C LEU A 46 -4.15 -1.61 -5.67
N LEU A 47 -4.42 -1.11 -4.46
CA LEU A 47 -3.57 -0.10 -3.81
C LEU A 47 -2.20 -0.66 -3.44
N GLU A 48 -2.12 -1.91 -2.97
CA GLU A 48 -0.86 -2.60 -2.69
C GLU A 48 0.00 -2.73 -3.94
N ILE A 49 -0.59 -3.24 -5.03
CA ILE A 49 0.11 -3.37 -6.31
C ILE A 49 0.58 -2.00 -6.78
N ARG A 50 -0.28 -0.97 -6.77
CA ARG A 50 0.12 0.35 -7.26
C ARG A 50 1.21 0.99 -6.40
N THR A 51 1.12 0.84 -5.09
CA THR A 51 2.15 1.30 -4.15
C THR A 51 3.47 0.59 -4.41
N ALA A 52 3.44 -0.73 -4.61
CA ALA A 52 4.62 -1.52 -4.95
C ALA A 52 5.25 -1.09 -6.27
N GLN A 53 4.45 -0.78 -7.30
CA GLN A 53 4.95 -0.24 -8.58
C GLN A 53 5.67 1.11 -8.39
N LEU A 54 5.03 2.07 -7.71
CA LEU A 54 5.58 3.40 -7.49
C LEU A 54 6.84 3.38 -6.62
N LEU A 55 6.85 2.52 -5.60
CA LEU A 55 7.99 2.34 -4.70
C LEU A 55 8.98 1.29 -5.19
N ARG A 56 8.85 0.78 -6.42
CA ARG A 56 9.79 -0.17 -7.05
C ARG A 56 10.07 -1.41 -6.20
N ASN A 57 9.01 -2.01 -5.65
CA ASN A 57 9.07 -3.33 -5.03
C ASN A 57 8.76 -4.40 -6.09
N GLU A 58 9.76 -4.70 -6.93
CA GLU A 58 9.62 -5.58 -8.11
C GLU A 58 9.22 -7.01 -7.72
N GLY A 59 9.72 -7.52 -6.58
CA GLY A 59 9.37 -8.85 -6.09
C GLY A 59 7.88 -9.02 -5.80
N TYR A 60 7.26 -8.03 -5.13
CA TYR A 60 5.82 -8.06 -4.90
C TYR A 60 5.05 -8.01 -6.23
N VAL A 61 5.40 -7.10 -7.13
CA VAL A 61 4.73 -6.96 -8.44
C VAL A 61 4.84 -8.22 -9.28
N ALA A 62 5.99 -8.90 -9.27
CA ALA A 62 6.20 -10.14 -10.01
C ALA A 62 5.39 -11.33 -9.46
N SER A 63 5.06 -11.31 -8.17
CA SER A 63 4.25 -12.35 -7.50
C SER A 63 2.74 -12.10 -7.54
N ALA A 64 2.32 -10.88 -7.87
CA ALA A 64 0.92 -10.48 -7.88
C ALA A 64 0.17 -11.04 -9.09
N ASP A 65 -1.17 -11.07 -9.00
CA ASP A 65 -2.04 -11.45 -10.10
C ASP A 65 -1.79 -10.56 -11.33
N PRO A 66 -1.38 -11.13 -12.48
CA PRO A 66 -1.09 -10.35 -13.68
C PRO A 66 -2.25 -9.48 -14.17
N GLU A 67 -3.50 -9.92 -13.97
CA GLU A 67 -4.68 -9.15 -14.37
C GLU A 67 -4.85 -7.90 -13.50
N LEU A 68 -4.64 -8.03 -12.18
CA LEU A 68 -4.71 -6.90 -11.26
C LEU A 68 -3.50 -5.95 -11.44
N VAL A 69 -2.34 -6.49 -11.83
CA VAL A 69 -1.18 -5.68 -12.22
C VAL A 69 -1.48 -4.85 -13.46
N ASP A 70 -2.10 -5.43 -14.49
CA ASP A 70 -2.52 -4.68 -15.69
C ASP A 70 -3.53 -3.58 -15.33
N GLN A 71 -4.55 -3.92 -14.52
CA GLN A 71 -5.55 -2.98 -14.02
C GLN A 71 -4.93 -1.81 -13.26
N ALA A 72 -4.03 -2.08 -12.31
CA ALA A 72 -3.36 -1.05 -11.52
C ALA A 72 -2.37 -0.22 -12.35
N THR A 73 -1.73 -0.81 -13.37
CA THR A 73 -0.81 -0.10 -14.27
C THR A 73 -1.56 0.88 -15.17
N ASN A 74 -2.68 0.42 -15.75
CA ASN A 74 -3.47 1.15 -16.75
C ASN A 74 -4.72 1.80 -16.16
N TRP A 75 -4.70 2.10 -14.85
CA TRP A 75 -5.89 2.40 -14.05
C TRP A 75 -6.74 3.55 -14.59
N TYR A 76 -6.10 4.57 -15.17
CA TYR A 76 -6.76 5.78 -15.68
C TYR A 76 -7.74 5.49 -16.83
N SER A 77 -7.51 4.41 -17.58
CA SER A 77 -8.35 4.01 -18.72
C SER A 77 -8.89 2.58 -18.65
N HIS A 78 -8.50 1.79 -17.65
CA HIS A 78 -8.87 0.39 -17.58
C HIS A 78 -10.39 0.23 -17.36
N ALA A 79 -11.07 -0.44 -18.29
CA ALA A 79 -12.54 -0.52 -18.32
C ALA A 79 -13.13 -1.31 -17.14
N ALA A 80 -12.38 -2.27 -16.59
CA ALA A 80 -12.82 -3.09 -15.46
C ALA A 80 -12.79 -2.38 -14.09
N LEU A 81 -12.20 -1.18 -14.01
CA LEU A 81 -12.16 -0.42 -12.77
C LEU A 81 -13.40 0.44 -12.59
N SER A 82 -13.98 0.34 -11.40
CA SER A 82 -15.03 1.23 -10.91
C SER A 82 -14.50 2.63 -10.59
N ASP A 83 -15.42 3.59 -10.44
CA ASP A 83 -15.06 4.97 -10.10
C ASP A 83 -14.38 5.09 -8.73
N VAL A 84 -14.78 4.25 -7.76
CA VAL A 84 -14.15 4.20 -6.44
C VAL A 84 -12.72 3.67 -6.51
N GLU A 85 -12.46 2.65 -7.33
CA GLU A 85 -11.11 2.12 -7.52
C GLU A 85 -10.21 3.13 -8.24
N ARG A 86 -10.68 3.76 -9.32
CA ARG A 86 -9.89 4.77 -10.04
C ARG A 86 -9.57 5.97 -9.16
N THR A 87 -10.57 6.52 -8.46
CA THR A 87 -10.38 7.69 -7.60
C THR A 87 -9.44 7.36 -6.42
N SER A 88 -9.56 6.15 -5.87
CA SER A 88 -8.67 5.70 -4.79
C SER A 88 -7.22 5.53 -5.25
N ILE A 89 -7.02 4.98 -6.45
CA ILE A 89 -5.68 4.86 -7.05
C ILE A 89 -5.12 6.24 -7.36
N GLU A 90 -5.90 7.15 -7.95
CA GLU A 90 -5.51 8.53 -8.23
C GLU A 90 -4.99 9.24 -6.96
N VAL A 91 -5.75 9.16 -5.86
CA VAL A 91 -5.35 9.74 -4.57
C VAL A 91 -4.15 9.01 -3.96
N CYS A 92 -4.04 7.69 -4.14
CA CYS A 92 -2.85 6.93 -3.73
C CYS A 92 -1.58 7.43 -4.43
N GLU A 93 -1.61 7.66 -5.76
CA GLU A 93 -0.46 8.21 -6.47
C GLU A 93 -0.09 9.60 -5.97
N ALA A 94 -1.08 10.49 -5.84
CA ALA A 94 -0.87 11.84 -5.33
C ALA A 94 -0.25 11.80 -3.93
N PHE A 95 -0.79 10.96 -3.03
CA PHE A 95 -0.27 10.79 -1.67
C PHE A 95 1.20 10.34 -1.65
N LEU A 96 1.55 9.36 -2.48
CA LEU A 96 2.89 8.76 -2.51
C LEU A 96 3.94 9.65 -3.19
N ILE A 97 3.54 10.45 -4.19
CA ILE A 97 4.44 11.29 -4.98
C ILE A 97 4.57 12.69 -4.37
N ASP A 98 3.43 13.35 -4.11
CA ASP A 98 3.34 14.69 -3.53
C ASP A 98 1.98 14.88 -2.86
N HIS A 99 1.90 14.54 -1.57
CA HIS A 99 0.64 14.65 -0.80
C HIS A 99 0.07 16.07 -0.75
N HIS A 100 0.85 17.12 -1.02
CA HIS A 100 0.34 18.49 -1.12
C HIS A 100 -0.43 18.75 -2.43
N SER A 101 -0.30 17.86 -3.42
CA SER A 101 -1.04 17.93 -4.68
C SER A 101 -2.48 17.41 -4.57
N ILE A 102 -2.83 16.75 -3.47
CA ILE A 102 -4.19 16.26 -3.24
C ILE A 102 -5.14 17.45 -3.10
N THR A 103 -6.17 17.49 -3.94
CA THR A 103 -7.12 18.60 -3.99
C THR A 103 -8.39 18.31 -3.17
N ASP A 104 -9.08 19.38 -2.78
CA ASP A 104 -10.39 19.27 -2.12
C ASP A 104 -11.40 18.52 -3.00
N ASP A 105 -11.36 18.70 -4.32
CA ASP A 105 -12.24 18.00 -5.27
C ASP A 105 -12.03 16.48 -5.26
N GLN A 106 -10.78 16.03 -5.14
CA GLN A 106 -10.46 14.60 -5.02
C GLN A 106 -11.00 14.02 -3.70
N ILE A 107 -10.82 14.75 -2.60
CA ILE A 107 -11.34 14.34 -1.29
C ILE A 107 -12.87 14.33 -1.27
N LEU A 108 -13.53 15.34 -1.83
CA LEU A 108 -14.99 15.39 -1.95
C LEU A 108 -15.52 14.23 -2.80
N ARG A 109 -14.82 13.86 -3.89
CA ARG A 109 -15.19 12.69 -4.70
C ARG A 109 -15.06 11.40 -3.90
N LEU A 110 -13.98 11.22 -3.14
CA LEU A 110 -13.85 10.05 -2.24
C LEU A 110 -14.95 10.01 -1.19
N GLN A 111 -15.27 11.15 -0.56
CA GLN A 111 -16.34 11.24 0.43
C GLN A 111 -17.71 10.90 -0.18
N HIS A 112 -17.96 11.28 -1.43
CA HIS A 112 -19.17 10.90 -2.15
C HIS A 112 -19.26 9.37 -2.37
N LEU A 113 -18.13 8.73 -2.68
CA LEU A 113 -18.05 7.31 -3.03
C LEU A 113 -17.97 6.38 -1.81
N LEU A 114 -17.29 6.80 -0.75
CA LEU A 114 -16.92 5.99 0.42
C LEU A 114 -17.49 6.54 1.75
N GLY A 115 -18.01 7.77 1.76
CA GLY A 115 -18.28 8.52 2.98
C GLY A 115 -17.00 9.04 3.64
N GLU A 116 -17.16 9.89 4.66
CA GLU A 116 -16.04 10.47 5.42
C GLU A 116 -15.20 9.39 6.11
N GLN A 117 -15.85 8.43 6.77
CA GLN A 117 -15.17 7.34 7.46
C GLN A 117 -14.38 6.46 6.48
N GLY A 118 -14.97 6.12 5.34
CA GLY A 118 -14.29 5.35 4.29
C GLY A 118 -13.12 6.11 3.66
N THR A 119 -13.22 7.43 3.54
CA THR A 119 -12.13 8.30 3.06
C THR A 119 -10.94 8.29 4.02
N VAL A 120 -11.19 8.45 5.33
CA VAL A 120 -10.13 8.38 6.34
C VAL A 120 -9.51 6.97 6.36
N ALA A 121 -10.34 5.93 6.33
CA ALA A 121 -9.89 4.55 6.22
C ALA A 121 -8.96 4.32 5.03
N LEU A 122 -9.33 4.80 3.84
CA LEU A 122 -8.51 4.72 2.64
C LEU A 122 -7.14 5.40 2.81
N LEU A 123 -7.11 6.63 3.33
CA LEU A 123 -5.85 7.35 3.56
C LEU A 123 -4.96 6.64 4.59
N MET A 124 -5.54 6.04 5.63
CA MET A 124 -4.78 5.23 6.59
C MET A 124 -4.19 3.99 5.92
N ASN A 125 -4.94 3.30 5.06
CA ASN A 125 -4.41 2.18 4.28
C ASN A 125 -3.21 2.62 3.43
N ILE A 126 -3.33 3.73 2.68
CA ILE A 126 -2.24 4.23 1.84
C ILE A 126 -1.00 4.57 2.69
N ALA A 127 -1.17 5.25 3.84
CA ALA A 127 -0.08 5.59 4.73
C ALA A 127 0.64 4.35 5.29
N MET A 128 -0.10 3.29 5.62
CA MET A 128 0.48 2.02 6.06
C MET A 128 1.26 1.33 4.94
N LEU A 129 0.67 1.25 3.74
CA LEU A 129 1.31 0.65 2.58
C LEU A 129 2.62 1.36 2.23
N ASP A 130 2.62 2.69 2.25
CA ASP A 130 3.80 3.49 2.03
C ASP A 130 4.91 3.17 3.04
N GLY A 131 4.57 3.28 4.33
CA GLY A 131 5.51 3.07 5.42
C GLY A 131 6.11 1.66 5.41
N PHE A 132 5.28 0.63 5.29
CA PHE A 132 5.74 -0.76 5.32
C PHE A 132 6.50 -1.16 4.05
N THR A 133 6.09 -0.66 2.88
CA THR A 133 6.84 -0.94 1.64
C THR A 133 8.22 -0.29 1.70
N LYS A 134 8.32 0.97 2.15
CA LYS A 134 9.61 1.64 2.37
C LYS A 134 10.45 0.93 3.44
N PHE A 135 9.82 0.52 4.56
CA PHE A 135 10.50 -0.23 5.62
C PHE A 135 11.12 -1.53 5.10
N ARG A 136 10.36 -2.35 4.37
CA ARG A 136 10.86 -3.59 3.75
C ARG A 136 12.04 -3.33 2.81
N ARG A 137 11.97 -2.27 2.01
CA ARG A 137 13.05 -1.88 1.09
C ARG A 137 14.33 -1.46 1.80
N VAL A 138 14.24 -0.74 2.92
CA VAL A 138 15.42 -0.35 3.72
C VAL A 138 16.23 -1.58 4.16
N PHE A 139 15.54 -2.68 4.45
CA PHE A 139 16.15 -3.93 4.91
C PHE A 139 16.33 -4.98 3.82
N ALA A 140 16.12 -4.62 2.54
CA ALA A 140 16.21 -5.53 1.40
C ALA A 140 15.37 -6.82 1.57
N VAL A 141 14.21 -6.70 2.21
CA VAL A 141 13.22 -7.79 2.31
C VAL A 141 12.48 -7.89 0.98
N GLU A 142 12.69 -8.99 0.25
CA GLU A 142 11.95 -9.30 -0.97
C GLU A 142 10.77 -10.24 -0.66
N GLY A 143 9.57 -9.87 -1.08
CA GLY A 143 8.39 -10.77 -1.08
C GLY A 143 7.56 -10.82 0.21
N ILE A 144 6.37 -11.43 0.07
CA ILE A 144 5.49 -11.91 1.16
C ILE A 144 5.95 -13.33 1.50
#